data_AF-A0A1W1H7G4-F1
#
_entry.id   AF-A0A1W1H7G4-F1
#
_cell.length_a   1.000
_cell.length_b   1.000
_cell.length_c   1.000
_cell.angle_alpha   90.00
_cell.angle_beta   90.00
_cell.angle_gamma   90.00
#
_symmetry.space_group_name_H-M   'P 1'
#
loop_
_entity.id
_entity.type
_entity.pdbx_description
1 polymer ?
#
loop_
_entity_poly.entity_id
_entity_poly.type
_entity_poly.pdbx_seq_one_letter_code
_entity_poly.pdbx_strand_id
1 'polypeptide(L)' 'MSVPLSWTKNGLPVGVQFVAPFGDEATLFQLATQLEQASPWQQNDGWRR' A
#
# COMPACT_ATOMS: atom_id res chain seq x y z
N MET A 1 -3.16 -9.23 -0.64
CA MET A 1 -1.97 -8.37 -0.56
C MET A 1 -2.34 -7.10 0.22
N SER A 2 -1.50 -6.62 1.14
CA SER A 2 -1.75 -5.41 1.94
C SER A 2 -0.76 -4.31 1.59
N VAL A 3 -1.22 -3.06 1.43
CA VAL A 3 -0.37 -1.89 1.19
C VAL A 3 -0.77 -0.70 2.09
N PRO A 4 0.18 0.13 2.54
CA PRO A 4 -0.11 1.28 3.41
C PRO A 4 -0.51 2.50 2.56
N LEU A 5 -1.82 2.77 2.44
CA LEU A 5 -2.33 3.90 1.65
C LEU A 5 -2.62 5.15 2.49
N SER A 6 -2.61 5.03 3.82
CA SER A 6 -2.91 6.14 4.73
C SER A 6 -2.20 5.97 6.08
N TRP A 7 -2.17 7.04 6.86
CA TRP A 7 -1.59 7.10 8.19
C TRP A 7 -2.57 7.72 9.16
N THR A 8 -2.60 7.22 10.40
CA THR A 8 -3.36 7.84 11.49
C THR A 8 -2.72 9.18 11.87
N LYS A 9 -3.44 10.02 12.62
CA LYS A 9 -2.89 11.29 13.15
C LYS A 9 -1.64 11.11 14.04
N ASN A 10 -1.45 9.92 14.60
CA ASN A 10 -0.29 9.58 15.42
C ASN A 10 0.87 8.97 14.59
N GLY A 11 0.69 8.93 13.26
CA GLY A 11 1.65 8.45 12.28
C GLY A 11 1.82 6.93 12.24
N LEU A 12 0.78 6.18 12.63
CA LEU A 12 0.74 4.72 12.43
C LEU A 12 0.21 4.41 11.03
N PRO A 13 0.82 3.46 10.28
CA PRO A 13 0.34 3.09 8.96
C PRO A 13 -1.02 2.38 9.03
N VAL A 14 -1.90 2.68 8.06
CA VAL A 14 -3.18 2.03 7.86
C VAL A 14 -3.10 1.20 6.59
N GLY A 15 -3.10 -0.12 6.76
CA GLY A 15 -3.07 -1.07 5.65
C GLY A 15 -4.43 -1.22 4.97
N VAL A 16 -4.43 -1.28 3.64
CA VAL A 16 -5.59 -1.63 2.82
C VAL A 16 -5.31 -2.98 2.16
N GLN A 17 -6.22 -3.94 2.36
CA GLN A 17 -6.10 -5.30 1.84
C GLN A 17 -6.83 -5.43 0.51
N PHE A 18 -6.11 -5.91 -0.50
CA PHE A 18 -6.63 -6.27 -1.81
C PHE A 18 -6.62 -7.80 -1.99
N VAL A 19 -7.63 -8.30 -2.69
CA VAL A 19 -7.83 -9.72 -2.99
C VAL A 19 -8.10 -9.85 -4.48
N ALA A 20 -7.52 -10.87 -5.10
CA ALA A 20 -7.72 -11.25 -6.50
C ALA A 20 -8.11 -12.73 -6.56
N PRO A 21 -8.56 -13.25 -7.73
CA PRO A 21 -8.75 -14.67 -7.94
C PRO A 21 -7.51 -15.50 -7.60
N PHE A 22 -7.72 -16.80 -7.36
CA PHE A 22 -6.61 -17.73 -7.08
C PHE A 22 -5.61 -17.76 -8.24
N GLY A 23 -4.32 -17.57 -7.95
CA GLY A 23 -3.25 -17.55 -8.94
C GLY A 23 -3.12 -16.25 -9.75
N ASP A 24 -3.84 -15.18 -9.36
CA ASP A 24 -3.75 -13.87 -10.02
C ASP A 24 -2.94 -12.85 -9.20
N GLU A 25 -1.77 -13.28 -8.71
CA GLU A 25 -0.85 -12.40 -7.97
C GLU A 25 -0.27 -11.30 -8.87
N ALA A 26 -0.18 -11.53 -10.18
CA ALA A 26 0.30 -10.54 -11.14
C ALA A 26 -0.55 -9.26 -11.12
N THR A 27 -1.88 -9.39 -11.11
CA THR A 27 -2.79 -8.24 -11.00
C THR A 27 -2.61 -7.49 -9.69
N LEU A 28 -2.40 -8.21 -8.58
CA LEU A 28 -2.13 -7.58 -7.28
C LEU A 28 -0.83 -6.76 -7.33
N PHE A 29 0.26 -7.29 -7.87
CA PHE A 29 1.51 -6.54 -7.99
C PHE A 29 1.41 -5.34 -8.92
N GLN A 30 0.71 -5.46 -10.05
CA GLN A 30 0.46 -4.32 -10.95
C GLN A 30 -0.34 -3.21 -10.27
N LEU A 31 -1.36 -3.57 -9.48
CA LEU A 31 -2.13 -2.63 -8.69
C LEU A 31 -1.25 -1.95 -7.63
N ALA A 32 -0.41 -2.71 -6.92
CA ALA A 32 0.53 -2.15 -5.96
C ALA A 32 1.44 -1.10 -6.59
N THR A 33 2.02 -1.39 -7.77
CA THR A 33 2.88 -0.45 -8.49
C THR A 33 2.14 0.84 -8.85
N GLN A 34 0.90 0.75 -9.34
CA GLN A 34 0.10 1.94 -9.66
C GLN A 34 -0.19 2.78 -8.41
N LEU A 35 -0.52 2.12 -7.29
CA LEU A 35 -0.77 2.79 -6.02
C LEU A 35 0.50 3.43 -5.45
N GLU A 36 1.67 2.79 -5.57
CA GLU A 36 2.96 3.36 -5.15
C GLU A 36 3.30 4.62 -5.93
N GLN A 37 3.04 4.62 -7.25
CA GLN A 37 3.28 5.77 -8.11
C GLN A 37 2.35 6.95 -7.78
N ALA A 38 1.08 6.65 -7.48
CA ALA A 38 0.10 7.67 -7.13
C ALA A 38 0.26 8.21 -5.70
N SER A 39 0.71 7.38 -4.76
CA SER A 39 0.93 7.72 -3.36
C SER A 39 2.16 6.99 -2.81
N PRO A 40 3.36 7.57 -2.97
CA PRO A 40 4.61 6.92 -2.58
C PRO A 40 4.71 6.69 -1.07
N TRP A 41 4.57 5.44 -0.63
CA TRP A 41 4.55 5.13 0.81
C TRP A 41 5.85 5.46 1.54
N GLN A 42 7.01 5.27 0.90
CA GLN A 42 8.33 5.53 1.50
C GLN A 42 8.54 7.00 1.89
N GLN A 43 7.78 7.92 1.29
CA GLN A 43 7.91 9.35 1.54
C GLN A 43 7.08 9.79 2.76
N ASN A 44 6.24 8.93 3.32
CA ASN A 44 5.42 9.27 4.47
C ASN A 44 6.26 9.32 5.75
N ASP A 45 5.99 10.32 6.58
CA ASP A 45 6.69 10.56 7.85
C ASP A 45 6.61 9.37 8.83
N GLY A 46 5.58 8.52 8.71
CA GLY A 46 5.45 7.30 9.50
C GLY A 46 6.53 6.26 9.24
N TRP A 47 7.17 6.27 8.06
CA TRP A 47 8.27 5.36 7.71
C TRP A 47 9.65 5.93 8.05
N ARG A 48 9.76 7.24 8.27
CA ARG A 48 11.03 7.94 8.55
C ARG A 48 11.37 8.03 10.04
N ARG A 49 10.47 7.58 10.92
CA ARG A 49 10.67 7.55 12.38
C ARG A 49 11.14 6.20 12.87
#